data_AF-A0A2V9YMT8-F1
#
_entry.id   AF-A0A2V9YMT8-F1
#
_cell.length_a   1.000
_cell.length_b   1.000
_cell.length_c   1.000
_cell.angle_alpha   90.00
_cell.angle_beta   90.00
_cell.angle_gamma   90.00
#
_symmetry.space_group_name_H-M   'P 1'
#
loop_
_entity.id
_entity.type
_entity.pdbx_description
1 polymer ?
#
loop_
_entity_poly.entity_id
_entity_poly.type
_entity_poly.pdbx_seq_one_letter_code
_entity_poly.pdbx_strand_id
1 'polypeptide(L)'
;MAQQCFRNTKLEDLHAGITPKSQAGDYTDVIVRSPYGEIPWPRLSRLSDEEMKTLIIDVVNKTYRALIVLFDDRLGGELIKILAQQDLVPRWNEPTTS
;
A
#
# COMPACT_ATOMS: atom_id res chain seq x y z
N MET A 1 -8.92 -9.96 5.41
CA MET A 1 -8.44 -9.02 6.44
C MET A 1 -7.34 -8.09 5.94
N ALA A 2 -6.19 -8.58 5.47
CA ALA A 2 -5.13 -7.72 4.95
C ALA A 2 -5.62 -6.76 3.85
N GLN A 3 -6.47 -7.22 2.92
CA GLN A 3 -7.12 -6.33 1.95
C GLN A 3 -7.94 -5.22 2.63
N GLN A 4 -8.73 -5.51 3.66
CA GLN A 4 -9.50 -4.46 4.36
C GLN A 4 -8.61 -3.52 5.18
N CYS A 5 -7.44 -3.98 5.61
CA CYS A 5 -6.47 -3.19 6.36
C CYS A 5 -5.57 -2.31 5.48
N PHE A 6 -5.33 -2.71 4.22
CA PHE A 6 -4.33 -2.08 3.35
C PHE A 6 -4.85 -1.67 1.96
N ARG A 7 -5.90 -2.31 1.43
CA ARG A 7 -6.56 -1.91 0.18
C ARG A 7 -7.80 -1.05 0.46
N ASN A 8 -8.17 -0.21 -0.49
CA ASN A 8 -9.14 0.87 -0.32
C ASN A 8 -8.80 1.74 0.92
N THR A 9 -7.53 2.09 1.05
CA THR A 9 -6.96 2.89 2.15
C THR A 9 -6.20 4.09 1.59
N LYS A 10 -5.69 4.94 2.48
CA LYS A 10 -4.79 6.04 2.08
C LYS A 10 -3.55 5.60 1.29
N LEU A 11 -3.18 4.32 1.35
CA LEU A 11 -2.10 3.76 0.55
C LEU A 11 -2.37 3.87 -0.96
N GLU A 12 -3.62 3.76 -1.40
CA GLU A 12 -3.97 3.80 -2.83
C GLU A 12 -3.89 5.22 -3.39
N ASP A 13 -4.25 6.23 -2.58
CA ASP A 13 -4.08 7.64 -2.91
C ASP A 13 -2.59 7.95 -3.18
N LEU A 14 -1.70 7.43 -2.32
CA LEU A 14 -0.25 7.58 -2.46
C LEU A 14 0.29 6.83 -3.70
N HIS A 15 -0.30 5.69 -4.03
CA HIS A 15 0.09 4.89 -5.20
C HIS A 15 -0.46 5.44 -6.53
N ALA A 16 -1.49 6.30 -6.50
CA ALA A 16 -2.06 6.93 -7.70
C ALA A 16 -1.16 8.00 -8.33
N GLY A 17 -0.06 8.37 -7.67
CA GLY A 17 0.92 9.32 -8.19
C GLY A 17 1.59 8.84 -9.49
N ILE A 18 2.02 9.79 -10.31
CA ILE A 18 2.79 9.49 -11.52
C ILE A 18 4.20 9.05 -11.11
N THR A 19 4.55 7.81 -11.46
CA THR A 19 5.91 7.31 -11.30
C THR A 19 6.69 7.55 -12.61
N PRO A 20 7.84 8.26 -12.56
CA PRO A 20 8.68 8.46 -13.75
C PRO A 20 9.21 7.13 -14.27
N LYS A 21 9.54 7.07 -15.56
CA LYS A 21 10.25 5.92 -16.13
C LYS A 21 11.73 6.24 -16.23
N SER A 22 12.56 5.29 -15.82
CA SER A 22 14.01 5.32 -16.00
C SER A 22 14.36 4.65 -17.32
N GLN A 23 15.23 5.27 -18.10
CA GLN A 23 15.83 4.66 -19.29
C GLN A 23 16.93 3.65 -18.89
N ALA A 24 17.70 3.96 -17.85
CA ALA A 24 18.71 3.05 -17.30
C ALA A 24 18.10 1.83 -16.59
N GLY A 25 16.86 1.94 -16.14
CA GLY A 25 16.13 0.89 -15.40
C GLY A 25 16.36 0.91 -13.89
N ASP A 26 17.41 1.60 -13.42
CA ASP A 26 17.79 1.70 -12.00
C ASP A 26 17.47 3.07 -11.37
N TYR A 27 16.83 3.97 -12.13
CA TYR A 27 16.45 5.33 -11.72
C TYR A 27 17.61 6.26 -11.37
N THR A 28 18.85 5.91 -11.70
CA THR A 28 20.00 6.81 -11.54
C THR A 28 19.96 8.01 -12.47
N ASP A 29 19.21 7.90 -13.57
CA ASP A 29 18.94 8.92 -14.57
C ASP A 29 17.71 9.80 -14.26
N VAL A 30 17.01 9.56 -13.14
CA VAL A 30 15.83 10.33 -12.74
C VAL A 30 16.19 11.30 -11.61
N ILE A 31 15.78 12.56 -11.77
CA ILE A 31 15.95 13.62 -10.76
C ILE A 31 14.64 14.36 -10.49
N VAL A 32 14.45 14.81 -9.26
CA VAL A 32 13.44 15.81 -8.91
C VAL A 32 14.12 17.16 -8.82
N ARG A 33 13.60 18.14 -9.56
CA ARG A 33 14.08 19.52 -9.52
C ARG A 33 13.09 20.37 -8.73
N SER A 34 13.61 21.14 -7.79
CA SER A 34 12.87 22.13 -7.02
C SER A 34 13.63 23.46 -7.03
N PRO A 35 13.01 24.57 -6.59
CA PRO A 35 13.74 25.82 -6.38
C PRO A 35 14.92 25.72 -5.40
N TYR A 36 14.95 24.70 -4.55
CA TYR A 36 16.00 24.47 -3.55
C TYR A 36 17.12 23.55 -4.05
N GLY A 37 17.05 23.09 -5.30
CA GLY A 37 18.05 22.23 -5.92
C GLY A 37 17.48 20.92 -6.45
N GLU A 38 18.40 20.04 -6.83
CA GLU A 38 18.11 18.75 -7.45
C GLU A 38 18.34 17.60 -6.46
N ILE A 39 17.40 16.65 -6.44
CA ILE A 39 17.49 15.44 -5.62
C ILE A 39 17.42 14.24 -6.56
N PRO A 40 18.46 13.39 -6.61
CA PRO A 40 18.39 12.13 -7.32
C PRO A 40 17.23 11.27 -6.81
N TRP A 41 16.47 10.67 -7.72
CA TRP A 41 15.31 9.84 -7.38
C TRP A 41 15.60 8.75 -6.34
N PRO A 42 16.76 8.06 -6.34
CA PRO A 42 17.08 7.06 -5.31
C PRO A 42 17.22 7.64 -3.90
N ARG A 43 17.50 8.95 -3.77
CA ARG A 43 17.64 9.66 -2.50
C ARG A 43 16.40 10.45 -2.09
N LEU A 44 15.39 10.49 -2.94
CA LEU A 44 14.15 11.22 -2.68
C LEU A 44 13.30 10.47 -1.66
N SER A 45 12.89 11.14 -0.58
CA SER A 45 11.78 10.64 0.24
C SER A 45 10.48 10.79 -0.56
N ARG A 46 9.82 9.67 -0.84
CA ARG A 46 8.60 9.63 -1.66
C ARG A 46 7.32 9.86 -0.84
N LEU A 47 7.43 9.72 0.48
CA LEU A 47 6.36 9.97 1.43
C LEU A 47 6.87 11.00 2.44
N SER A 48 6.10 12.07 2.63
CA SER A 48 6.31 12.99 3.75
C SER A 48 5.91 12.36 5.07
N ASP A 49 6.39 12.93 6.18
CA ASP A 49 6.03 12.48 7.52
C ASP A 49 4.52 12.58 7.79
N GLU A 50 3.85 13.61 7.27
CA GLU A 50 2.41 13.78 7.44
C GLU A 50 1.60 12.76 6.62
N GLU A 51 2.04 12.43 5.40
CA GLU A 51 1.45 11.35 4.61
C GLU A 51 1.64 10.00 5.31
N MET A 52 2.85 9.75 5.83
CA MET A 52 3.16 8.52 6.56
C MET A 52 2.30 8.40 7.82
N LYS A 53 2.19 9.47 8.61
CA LYS A 53 1.34 9.51 9.82
C LYS A 53 -0.12 9.23 9.47
N THR A 54 -0.64 9.88 8.44
CA THR A 54 -2.02 9.68 7.97
C THR A 54 -2.27 8.24 7.53
N LEU A 55 -1.33 7.66 6.77
CA LEU A 55 -1.39 6.26 6.35
C LEU A 55 -1.40 5.30 7.55
N ILE A 56 -0.49 5.48 8.51
CA ILE A 56 -0.37 4.59 9.67
C ILE A 56 -1.64 4.64 10.52
N ILE A 57 -2.22 5.82 10.76
CA ILE A 57 -3.48 5.95 11.50
C ILE A 57 -4.61 5.18 10.80
N ASP A 58 -4.75 5.31 9.48
CA ASP A 58 -5.80 4.61 8.71
C ASP A 58 -5.64 3.07 8.78
N VAL A 59 -4.41 2.57 8.53
CA VAL A 59 -4.10 1.15 8.56
C VAL A 59 -4.30 0.56 9.96
N VAL A 60 -3.87 1.25 11.02
CA VAL A 60 -4.04 0.79 12.41
C VAL A 60 -5.52 0.74 12.77
N ASN A 61 -6.31 1.77 12.45
CA ASN A 61 -7.74 1.80 12.74
C ASN A 61 -8.49 0.66 12.03
N LYS A 62 -8.19 0.42 10.75
CA LYS A 62 -8.79 -0.67 9.97
C LYS A 62 -8.37 -2.04 10.51
N THR A 63 -7.10 -2.20 10.87
CA THR A 63 -6.59 -3.43 11.49
C THR A 63 -7.25 -3.69 12.83
N TYR A 64 -7.35 -2.68 13.68
CA TYR A 64 -8.01 -2.80 14.98
C TYR A 64 -9.48 -3.20 14.83
N ARG A 65 -10.23 -2.58 13.90
CA ARG A 65 -11.60 -2.99 13.57
C ARG A 65 -11.67 -4.44 13.09
N ALA A 66 -10.76 -4.84 12.21
CA ALA A 66 -10.72 -6.21 11.71
C ALA A 66 -10.47 -7.23 12.82
N LEU A 67 -9.58 -6.92 13.77
CA LEU A 67 -9.31 -7.76 14.94
C LEU A 67 -10.53 -7.84 15.87
N ILE A 68 -11.21 -6.72 16.15
CA ILE A 68 -12.45 -6.74 16.93
C ILE A 68 -13.49 -7.67 16.31
N VAL A 69 -13.70 -7.57 14.99
CA VAL A 69 -14.69 -8.43 14.30
C VAL A 69 -14.26 -9.89 14.34
N LEU A 70 -12.96 -10.18 14.20
CA LEU A 70 -12.44 -11.54 14.24
C LEU A 70 -12.64 -12.21 15.60
N PHE A 71 -12.45 -11.46 16.69
CA PHE A 71 -12.54 -11.95 18.06
C PHE A 71 -13.91 -11.73 18.71
N ASP A 72 -14.91 -11.26 17.96
CA ASP A 72 -16.30 -11.22 18.40
C ASP A 72 -16.92 -12.62 18.29
N ASP A 73 -17.39 -13.17 19.42
CA ASP A 73 -17.93 -14.54 19.52
C ASP A 73 -19.12 -14.81 18.59
N ARG A 74 -19.81 -13.76 18.11
CA ARG A 74 -20.96 -13.89 17.22
C ARG A 74 -20.58 -13.76 15.75
N LEU A 75 -19.61 -12.92 15.42
CA LEU A 75 -19.27 -12.57 14.03
C LEU A 75 -18.01 -13.28 13.51
N GLY A 76 -17.09 -13.67 14.39
CA GLY A 76 -15.80 -14.26 14.01
C GLY A 76 -15.93 -15.56 13.22
N GLY A 77 -16.89 -16.41 13.57
CA GLY A 77 -17.14 -17.69 12.90
C GLY A 77 -17.60 -17.55 11.45
N GLU A 78 -18.39 -16.53 11.12
CA GLU A 78 -18.79 -16.22 9.74
C GLU A 78 -17.63 -15.62 8.95
N LEU A 79 -16.85 -14.74 9.60
CA LEU A 79 -15.69 -14.10 8.99
C LEU A 79 -14.62 -15.13 8.57
N ILE A 80 -14.35 -16.13 9.41
CA ILE A 80 -13.39 -17.21 9.11
C ILE A 80 -13.83 -18.02 7.89
N LYS A 81 -15.14 -18.30 7.75
CA LYS A 81 -15.68 -19.03 6.59
C LYS A 81 -15.54 -18.21 5.30
N ILE A 82 -15.79 -16.91 5.35
CA ILE A 82 -15.63 -16.01 4.20
C ILE A 82 -14.15 -15.93 3.79
N LEU A 83 -13.23 -15.78 4.75
CA LEU A 83 -11.79 -15.73 4.49
C LEU A 83 -11.25 -17.02 3.88
N ALA A 84 -11.77 -18.19 4.30
CA ALA A 84 -11.37 -19.48 3.75
C ALA A 84 -11.81 -19.70 2.29
N GLN A 85 -12.84 -18.98 1.83
CA GLN A 85 -13.36 -19.08 0.46
C GLN A 85 -12.70 -18.07 -0.50
N GLN A 86 -11.96 -17.10 0.04
CA GLN A 86 -11.45 -15.97 -0.72
C GLN A 86 -9.96 -16.14 -1.05
N ASP A 87 -9.64 -16.75 -2.19
CA ASP A 87 -8.37 -16.47 -2.87
C ASP A 87 -8.53 -15.18 -3.67
N LEU A 88 -8.18 -14.07 -3.04
CA LEU A 88 -8.50 -12.72 -3.52
C LEU A 88 -7.59 -12.25 -4.65
N VAL A 89 -6.43 -12.88 -4.85
CA VAL A 89 -5.47 -12.50 -5.90
C VAL A 89 -4.64 -13.72 -6.36
N PRO A 90 -5.22 -14.68 -7.09
CA PRO A 90 -4.52 -15.90 -7.52
C PRO A 90 -3.29 -15.65 -8.42
N ARG A 91 -3.16 -14.42 -8.98
CA ARG A 91 -2.10 -14.03 -9.93
C ARG A 91 -0.92 -13.26 -9.30
N TRP A 92 -0.79 -13.23 -7.98
CA TRP A 92 0.32 -12.53 -7.32
C TRP A 92 1.71 -13.12 -7.67
N ASN A 93 1.77 -14.41 -8.02
CA ASN A 93 3.02 -15.14 -8.28
C ASN A 93 3.35 -15.39 -9.76
N GLU A 94 2.56 -14.87 -10.70
CA GLU A 94 2.82 -15.09 -12.13
C GLU A 94 3.54 -13.88 -12.75
N PRO A 95 4.86 -13.97 -13.04
CA PRO A 95 5.56 -12.89 -13.72
C PRO A 95 4.99 -12.74 -15.14
N THR A 96 4.51 -11.54 -15.48
CA THR A 96 4.07 -11.21 -16.83
C THR A 96 5.29 -10.97 -17.70
N THR A 97 5.63 -11.93 -18.55
CA THR A 97 6.63 -11.75 -19.61
C THR A 97 5.96 -11.00 -20.77
N SER A 98 6.16 -9.69 -20.82
CA SER A 98 6.02 -8.91 -22.06
C SER A 98 7.37 -8.77 -22.74
#